data_AF-A0A9P0PLT7-F1
#
_entry.id   AF-A0A9P0PLT7-F1
#
_cell.length_a   1.000
_cell.length_b   1.000
_cell.length_c   1.000
_cell.angle_alpha   90.00
_cell.angle_beta   90.00
_cell.angle_gamma   90.00
#
_symmetry.space_group_name_H-M   'P 1'
#
loop_
_entity.id
_entity.type
_entity.pdbx_description
1 polymer ?
#
loop_
_entity_poly.entity_id
_entity_poly.type
_entity_poly.pdbx_seq_one_letter_code
_entity_poly.pdbx_strand_id
1 'polypeptide(L)'
;MMGNNESFKTFLLKDNPNIIVNDCICHSAHLVAVAAAEKIPSNVEALLQNLYSYFSRSPKRQCVLEELQEYFKKSKLKILSPIKTRPL
;
A
#
# COMPACT_ATOMS: atom_id res chain seq x y z
N MET A 1 7.92 1.19 -12.87
CA MET A 1 8.71 2.40 -13.17
C MET A 1 9.90 2.01 -14.03
N MET A 2 9.81 2.18 -15.35
CA MET A 2 10.97 2.31 -16.22
C MET A 2 10.95 3.73 -16.78
N GLY A 3 12.05 4.48 -16.62
CA GLY A 3 12.12 5.87 -17.05
C GLY A 3 11.94 6.02 -18.56
N ASN A 4 11.41 7.15 -19.01
CA ASN A 4 11.28 7.44 -20.44
C ASN A 4 12.58 7.93 -21.08
N ASN A 5 13.57 8.30 -20.25
CA ASN A 5 14.88 8.79 -20.69
C ASN A 5 15.97 7.89 -20.12
N GLU A 6 16.97 7.57 -20.94
CA GLU A 6 18.20 6.86 -20.56
C GLU A 6 17.99 5.59 -19.70
N SER A 7 16.84 4.94 -19.85
CA SER A 7 16.50 3.74 -19.13
C SER A 7 16.87 2.50 -19.94
N PHE A 8 16.96 1.37 -19.25
CA PHE A 8 17.14 0.06 -19.88
C PHE A 8 16.15 -0.20 -21.03
N LYS A 9 14.87 0.20 -20.86
CA LYS A 9 13.84 0.18 -21.92
C LYS A 9 14.29 0.94 -23.17
N THR A 10 14.79 2.16 -22.99
CA THR A 10 15.15 3.04 -24.11
C THR A 10 16.36 2.52 -24.88
N PHE A 11 17.35 1.93 -24.20
CA PHE A 11 18.51 1.31 -24.86
C PHE A 11 18.12 0.03 -25.62
N LEU A 12 17.30 -0.84 -25.01
CA LEU A 12 16.81 -2.05 -25.68
C LEU A 12 15.99 -1.76 -26.94
N LEU A 13 15.13 -0.74 -26.90
CA LEU A 13 14.33 -0.35 -28.07
C LEU A 13 15.17 0.30 -29.17
N LYS A 14 16.30 0.93 -28.82
CA LYS A 14 17.27 1.43 -29.81
C LYS A 14 17.97 0.27 -30.52
N ASP A 15 18.34 -0.77 -29.77
CA ASP A 15 19.03 -1.94 -30.32
C ASP A 15 18.10 -2.86 -31.11
N ASN A 16 16.83 -3.00 -30.69
CA ASN A 16 15.82 -3.77 -31.40
C ASN A 16 14.41 -3.15 -31.27
N PRO A 17 13.88 -2.52 -32.33
CA PRO A 17 12.59 -1.86 -32.30
C PRO A 17 11.40 -2.84 -32.28
N ASN A 18 11.61 -4.13 -32.51
CA ASN A 18 10.56 -5.14 -32.50
C ASN A 18 10.21 -5.63 -31.09
N ILE A 19 10.88 -5.12 -30.05
CA ILE A 19 10.61 -5.49 -28.66
C ILE A 19 9.31 -4.83 -28.20
N ILE A 20 8.40 -5.64 -27.68
CA ILE A 20 7.18 -5.16 -27.04
C ILE A 20 7.47 -4.88 -25.57
N VAL A 21 7.23 -3.65 -25.14
CA VAL A 21 7.34 -3.27 -23.73
C VAL A 21 5.96 -3.30 -23.11
N ASN A 22 5.76 -4.22 -22.17
CA ASN A 22 4.56 -4.27 -21.34
C ASN A 22 4.85 -3.66 -19.97
N ASP A 23 4.08 -2.67 -19.58
CA ASP A 23 4.18 -2.11 -18.23
C ASP A 23 3.62 -3.09 -17.19
N CYS A 24 4.22 -3.09 -16.01
CA CYS A 24 3.77 -3.96 -14.92
C CYS A 24 2.39 -3.52 -14.44
N ILE A 25 1.40 -4.41 -14.48
CA ILE A 25 0.03 -4.18 -14.02
C ILE A 25 0.01 -3.69 -12.56
N CYS A 26 0.93 -4.19 -11.73
CA CYS A 26 1.08 -3.78 -10.34
C CYS A 26 1.41 -2.28 -10.21
N HIS A 27 2.14 -1.71 -11.17
CA HIS A 27 2.44 -0.28 -11.19
C HIS A 27 1.20 0.54 -11.49
N SER A 28 0.42 0.15 -12.49
CA SER A 28 -0.86 0.80 -12.81
C SER A 28 -1.83 0.72 -11.62
N ALA A 29 -1.95 -0.45 -11.00
CA ALA A 29 -2.76 -0.64 -9.80
C ALA A 29 -2.28 0.24 -8.63
N HIS A 30 -0.97 0.37 -8.44
CA HIS A 30 -0.38 1.25 -7.44
C HIS A 30 -0.73 2.73 -7.69
N LEU A 31 -0.62 3.21 -8.93
CA LEU A 31 -0.97 4.60 -9.28
C LEU A 31 -2.43 4.91 -8.99
N VAL A 32 -3.35 4.00 -9.35
CA VAL A 32 -4.78 4.14 -9.05
C VAL A 32 -5.01 4.19 -7.55
N ALA A 33 -4.37 3.29 -6.78
CA ALA A 33 -4.49 3.26 -5.33
C ALA A 33 -3.95 4.54 -4.66
N VAL A 34 -2.83 5.08 -5.14
CA VAL A 34 -2.26 6.36 -4.66
C VAL A 34 -3.24 7.51 -4.90
N ALA A 35 -3.74 7.65 -6.13
CA ALA A 35 -4.69 8.72 -6.48
C ALA A 35 -6.00 8.61 -5.68
N ALA A 36 -6.49 7.39 -5.42
CA ALA A 36 -7.65 7.18 -4.57
C ALA A 36 -7.35 7.54 -3.10
N ALA A 37 -6.17 7.20 -2.61
CA ALA A 37 -5.77 7.48 -1.23
C ALA A 37 -5.52 8.97 -0.98
N GLU A 38 -5.19 9.78 -1.99
CA GLU A 38 -5.14 11.26 -1.89
C GLU A 38 -6.50 11.90 -1.61
N LYS A 39 -7.61 11.19 -1.89
CA LYS A 39 -8.97 11.66 -1.55
C LYS A 39 -9.33 11.40 -0.10
N ILE A 40 -8.52 10.62 0.63
CA ILE A 40 -8.75 10.33 2.05
C ILE A 40 -8.23 11.50 2.88
N PRO A 41 -9.03 12.08 3.80
CA PRO A 41 -8.56 13.12 4.69
C PRO A 41 -7.35 12.69 5.53
N SER A 42 -6.37 13.58 5.68
CA SER A 42 -5.10 13.30 6.38
C SER A 42 -5.28 12.87 7.85
N ASN A 43 -6.32 13.36 8.52
CA ASN A 43 -6.65 12.95 9.89
C ASN A 43 -7.12 11.49 9.98
N VAL A 44 -7.87 11.00 8.99
CA VAL A 44 -8.33 9.61 8.92
C VAL A 44 -7.13 8.69 8.69
N GLU A 45 -6.23 9.07 7.80
CA GLU A 45 -4.99 8.34 7.58
C GLU A 45 -4.12 8.28 8.85
N ALA A 46 -3.90 9.42 9.50
CA ALA A 46 -3.13 9.47 10.75
C ALA A 46 -3.76 8.59 11.83
N LEU A 47 -5.09 8.58 11.94
CA LEU A 47 -5.81 7.69 12.86
C LEU A 47 -5.54 6.21 12.55
N LEU A 48 -5.65 5.79 11.29
CA LEU A 48 -5.38 4.41 10.89
C LEU A 48 -3.93 4.00 11.19
N GLN A 49 -2.98 4.88 10.91
CA GLN A 49 -1.56 4.66 11.19
C GLN A 49 -1.29 4.52 12.70
N ASN A 50 -1.96 5.34 13.52
CA ASN A 50 -1.85 5.31 14.98
C ASN A 50 -2.48 4.05 15.57
N LEU A 51 -3.66 3.64 15.08
CA LEU A 51 -4.31 2.39 15.47
C LEU A 51 -3.41 1.19 15.17
N TYR A 52 -2.90 1.10 13.94
CA TYR A 52 -1.95 0.05 13.58
C TYR A 52 -0.71 0.07 14.48
N SER A 53 -0.10 1.23 14.68
CA SER A 53 1.11 1.37 15.51
C SER A 53 0.87 0.99 16.98
N TYR A 54 -0.32 1.30 17.52
CA TYR A 54 -0.68 1.00 18.89
C TYR A 54 -0.83 -0.50 19.15
N PHE A 55 -1.55 -1.20 18.27
CA PHE A 55 -1.88 -2.62 18.42
C PHE A 55 -0.78 -3.55 17.88
N SER A 56 -0.13 -3.23 16.76
CA SER A 56 0.89 -4.10 16.13
C SER A 56 2.11 -4.36 17.03
N ARG A 57 2.44 -3.42 17.93
CA ARG A 57 3.63 -3.48 18.78
C ARG A 57 3.48 -4.31 20.05
N SER A 58 2.28 -4.76 20.39
CA SER A 58 2.03 -5.44 21.66
C SER A 58 1.05 -6.61 21.52
N PRO A 59 1.50 -7.85 21.76
CA PRO A 59 0.61 -9.01 21.78
C PRO A 59 -0.52 -8.87 22.81
N LYS A 60 -0.24 -8.24 23.96
CA LYS A 60 -1.26 -7.97 24.99
C LYS A 60 -2.39 -7.08 24.46
N ARG A 61 -2.04 -6.02 23.72
CA ARG A 61 -3.05 -5.12 23.12
C ARG A 61 -3.85 -5.80 22.02
N GLN A 62 -3.25 -6.75 21.28
CA GLN A 62 -3.96 -7.55 20.28
C GLN A 62 -4.97 -8.49 20.94
N CYS A 63 -4.59 -9.15 22.04
CA CYS A 63 -5.51 -9.97 22.84
C CYS A 63 -6.72 -9.17 23.31
N VAL A 64 -6.49 -7.97 23.89
CA VAL A 64 -7.58 -7.08 24.32
C VAL A 64 -8.47 -6.66 23.14
N LEU A 65 -7.89 -6.41 21.97
CA LEU A 65 -8.68 -6.07 20.77
C LEU A 65 -9.58 -7.24 20.34
N GLU A 66 -9.09 -8.47 20.40
CA GLU A 66 -9.87 -9.67 20.08
C GLU A 66 -11.01 -9.88 21.08
N GLU A 67 -10.76 -9.66 22.38
CA GLU A 67 -11.80 -9.69 23.43
C GLU A 67 -12.88 -8.65 23.17
N LEU A 68 -12.49 -7.42 22.80
CA LEU A 68 -13.44 -6.36 22.45
C LEU A 68 -14.25 -6.72 21.20
N GLN A 69 -13.61 -7.26 20.14
CA GLN A 69 -14.31 -7.71 18.93
C GLN A 69 -15.36 -8.78 19.26
N GLU A 70 -15.03 -9.72 20.15
CA GLU A 70 -15.94 -10.77 20.60
C GLU A 70 -17.10 -10.19 21.43
N TYR A 71 -16.80 -9.31 22.38
CA TYR A 71 -17.80 -8.63 23.21
C TYR A 71 -18.83 -7.85 22.37
N PHE A 72 -18.37 -7.13 21.35
CA PHE A 72 -19.24 -6.37 20.45
C PHE A 72 -19.85 -7.22 19.32
N LYS A 73 -19.64 -8.55 19.33
CA LYS A 73 -20.10 -9.49 18.28
C LYS A 73 -19.68 -9.04 16.87
N LYS A 74 -18.46 -8.50 16.75
CA LYS A 74 -17.83 -8.14 15.49
C LYS A 74 -16.95 -9.27 15.00
N SER A 75 -16.69 -9.30 13.68
CA SER A 75 -15.75 -10.25 13.11
C SER A 75 -14.34 -10.01 13.66
N LYS A 76 -13.62 -11.11 13.96
CA LYS A 76 -12.22 -11.05 14.35
C LYS A 76 -11.38 -10.68 13.13
N LEU A 77 -11.10 -9.39 12.97
CA LEU A 77 -10.35 -8.84 11.86
C LEU A 77 -8.90 -8.56 12.28
N LYS A 78 -7.96 -8.98 11.44
CA LYS A 78 -6.54 -8.64 11.61
C LYS A 78 -6.29 -7.22 11.12
N ILE A 79 -5.58 -6.42 11.91
CA ILE A 79 -5.11 -5.11 11.46
C ILE A 79 -3.99 -5.32 10.45
N LEU A 80 -4.21 -4.85 9.21
CA LEU A 80 -3.23 -4.94 8.14
C LEU A 80 -2.13 -3.89 8.31
N SER A 81 -0.91 -4.25 7.91
CA SER A 81 0.19 -3.29 7.86
C SER A 81 -0.11 -2.21 6.83
N PRO A 82 0.10 -0.93 7.16
CA PRO A 82 0.11 0.13 6.17
C PRO A 82 1.21 -0.13 5.14
N ILE A 83 0.98 0.32 3.90
CA ILE A 83 1.94 0.22 2.80
C ILE A 83 3.15 1.13 3.11
N LYS A 84 4.36 0.60 2.92
CA LYS A 84 5.62 1.30 3.20
C LYS A 84 6.01 2.32 2.13
N THR A 85 5.48 2.20 0.92
CA THR A 85 5.91 2.95 -0.27
C THR A 85 5.01 4.14 -0.61
N ARG A 86 4.36 4.75 0.38
CA ARG A 86 3.70 6.03 0.19
C ARG A 86 4.77 7.13 0.33
N PRO A 87 5.10 7.91 -0.71
CA PRO A 87 5.83 9.15 -0.51
C PRO A 87 4.89 10.09 0.25
N LEU A 88 5.31 10.55 1.42
CA LEU A 88 4.73 11.73 2.05
C LEU A 88 5.18 12.98 1.29
#